data_AF-A0AAC8XTY7-F1
#
_entry.id   AF-A0AAC8XTY7-F1
#
_cell.length_a   1.000
_cell.length_b   1.000
_cell.length_c   1.000
_cell.angle_alpha   90.00
_cell.angle_beta   90.00
_cell.angle_gamma   90.00
#
_symmetry.space_group_name_H-M   'P 1'
#
loop_
_entity.id
_entity.type
_entity.pdbx_description
1 polymer ?
#
loop_
_entity_poly.entity_id
_entity_poly.type
_entity_poly.pdbx_seq_one_letter_code
_entity_poly.pdbx_strand_id
1 'polypeptide(L)'
;MLINTVVLFLRDTLPIFLLLSLLIALPSVSRFSLIWRIVLLLVIAVISYSYLGLISQMAEGAGFEILKSLLLVSAWIGICVLVICPFSKRNLNSMGITLLMLGIGLPNSLHFMVYFVSELSHNSDSTLLFLGTTIGLGISISIAILLNIALTHFVSQKATFRFTTLFVAAQVANVALLLEQIDIFPTPHQVWDSSHFISDKSEYGHLLNALIGYEATPSMSYVMLFLFTLAVPNAIAAIRKRIPALWQQVEVIQ
;
A
#
# COMPACT_ATOMS: atom_id res chain seq x y z
N MET A 1 19.29 14.52 10.97
CA MET A 1 18.93 14.49 9.54
C MET A 1 18.88 13.07 8.99
N LEU A 2 19.94 12.25 9.16
CA LEU A 2 19.94 10.89 8.61
C LEU A 2 18.80 9.99 9.12
N ILE A 3 18.53 9.97 10.45
CA ILE A 3 17.45 9.16 11.01
C ILE A 3 16.08 9.57 10.45
N ASN A 4 15.83 10.88 10.29
CA ASN A 4 14.56 11.38 9.74
C ASN A 4 14.39 10.97 8.27
N THR A 5 15.47 11.03 7.47
CA THR A 5 15.44 10.57 6.09
C THR A 5 15.16 9.07 5.99
N VAL A 6 15.76 8.25 6.86
CA VAL A 6 15.49 6.81 6.91
C VAL A 6 14.04 6.53 7.32
N VAL A 7 13.55 7.20 8.36
CA VAL A 7 12.17 7.05 8.86
C VAL A 7 11.15 7.44 7.80
N LEU A 8 11.36 8.58 7.13
CA LEU A 8 10.49 9.04 6.04
C LEU A 8 10.54 8.09 4.84
N PHE A 9 11.74 7.59 4.50
CA PHE A 9 11.90 6.58 3.47
C PHE A 9 11.08 5.31 3.79
N LEU A 10 11.17 4.82 5.04
CA LEU A 10 10.42 3.65 5.50
C LEU A 10 8.92 3.91 5.48
N ARG A 11 8.46 5.06 5.96
CA ARG A 11 7.04 5.40 5.98
C ARG A 11 6.41 5.39 4.59
N ASP A 12 7.08 6.00 3.61
CA ASP A 12 6.49 6.23 2.30
C ASP A 12 6.75 5.09 1.32
N THR A 13 7.95 4.51 1.32
CA THR A 13 8.36 3.56 0.28
C THR A 13 8.12 2.10 0.68
N LEU A 14 8.11 1.78 1.98
CA LEU A 14 7.91 0.41 2.47
C LEU A 14 6.63 -0.24 1.93
N PRO A 15 5.46 0.44 1.88
CA PRO A 15 4.25 -0.16 1.32
C PRO A 15 4.39 -0.63 -0.13
N ILE A 16 5.23 0.04 -0.93
CA ILE A 16 5.47 -0.34 -2.34
C ILE A 16 6.22 -1.69 -2.40
N PHE A 17 7.25 -1.85 -1.56
CA PHE A 17 8.03 -3.08 -1.50
C PHE A 17 7.22 -4.25 -0.91
N LEU A 18 6.42 -3.99 0.12
CA LEU A 18 5.50 -4.98 0.69
C LEU A 18 4.46 -5.42 -0.32
N LEU A 19 3.88 -4.48 -1.09
CA LEU A 19 2.96 -4.78 -2.18
C LEU A 19 3.63 -5.68 -3.22
N LEU A 20 4.85 -5.35 -3.66
CA LEU A 20 5.57 -6.15 -4.66
C LEU A 20 5.82 -7.58 -4.16
N SER A 21 6.30 -7.72 -2.92
CA SER A 21 6.51 -9.02 -2.25
C SER A 21 5.24 -9.87 -2.26
N LEU A 22 4.12 -9.24 -1.90
CA LEU A 22 2.84 -9.90 -1.79
C LEU A 22 2.20 -10.23 -3.15
N LEU A 23 2.46 -9.43 -4.18
CA LEU A 23 2.09 -9.74 -5.57
C LEU A 23 2.91 -10.90 -6.14
N ILE A 24 4.19 -11.03 -5.78
CA ILE A 24 5.06 -12.15 -6.19
C ILE A 24 4.61 -13.46 -5.52
N ALA A 25 4.17 -13.39 -4.26
CA ALA A 25 3.66 -14.54 -3.52
C ALA A 25 2.34 -15.09 -4.10
N LEU A 26 1.60 -14.30 -4.89
CA LEU A 26 0.36 -14.72 -5.55
C LEU A 26 0.65 -15.53 -6.83
N PRO A 27 0.15 -16.77 -6.96
CA PRO A 27 0.49 -17.67 -8.07
C PRO A 27 0.00 -17.19 -9.45
N SER A 28 -0.93 -16.23 -9.47
CA SER A 28 -1.52 -15.72 -10.71
C SER A 28 -0.67 -14.69 -11.45
N VAL A 29 0.42 -14.22 -10.85
CA VAL A 29 1.15 -13.06 -11.34
C VAL A 29 2.46 -13.49 -12.00
N SER A 30 2.62 -13.18 -13.29
CA SER A 30 3.89 -13.42 -13.97
C SER A 30 4.92 -12.36 -13.59
N ARG A 31 6.14 -12.79 -13.25
CA ARG A 31 7.26 -11.89 -12.89
C ARG A 31 7.55 -10.88 -14.00
N PHE A 32 7.44 -11.29 -15.26
CA PHE A 32 7.64 -10.39 -16.41
C PHE A 32 6.57 -9.29 -16.47
N SER A 33 5.30 -9.61 -16.20
CA SER A 33 4.24 -8.58 -16.16
C SER A 33 4.44 -7.60 -15.00
N LEU A 34 5.01 -8.06 -13.87
CA LEU A 34 5.34 -7.16 -12.76
C LEU A 34 6.42 -6.16 -13.13
N ILE A 35 7.49 -6.59 -13.81
CA ILE A 35 8.55 -5.68 -14.26
C ILE A 35 7.96 -4.57 -15.15
N TRP A 36 7.10 -4.92 -16.11
CA TRP A 36 6.41 -3.92 -16.93
C TRP A 36 5.56 -2.95 -16.12
N ARG A 37 4.88 -3.42 -15.06
CA ARG A 37 4.08 -2.55 -14.18
C ARG A 37 4.93 -1.64 -13.32
N ILE A 38 6.09 -2.09 -12.87
CA ILE A 38 7.05 -1.27 -12.12
C ILE A 38 7.58 -0.16 -13.02
N VAL A 39 7.97 -0.49 -14.26
CA VAL A 39 8.40 0.51 -15.26
C VAL A 39 7.27 1.50 -15.54
N LEU A 40 6.06 1.01 -15.76
CA LEU A 40 4.88 1.87 -15.96
C LEU A 40 4.66 2.81 -14.78
N LEU A 41 4.74 2.30 -13.55
CA LEU A 41 4.58 3.10 -12.33
C LEU A 41 5.63 4.20 -12.23
N LEU A 42 6.91 3.89 -12.49
CA LEU A 42 7.98 4.87 -12.46
C LEU A 42 7.78 5.97 -13.50
N VAL A 43 7.40 5.59 -14.73
CA VAL A 43 7.12 6.56 -15.81
C VAL A 43 5.97 7.48 -15.43
N ILE A 44 4.86 6.93 -14.94
CA ILE A 44 3.70 7.73 -14.53
C ILE A 44 4.07 8.62 -13.34
N ALA A 45 4.82 8.13 -12.34
CA ALA A 45 5.24 8.93 -11.19
C ALA A 45 6.07 10.15 -11.60
N VAL A 46 7.03 9.99 -12.52
CA VAL A 46 7.84 11.10 -13.04
C VAL A 46 6.98 12.13 -13.79
N ILE A 47 6.04 11.67 -14.62
CA ILE A 47 5.12 12.57 -15.33
C ILE A 47 4.23 13.31 -14.33
N SER A 48 3.62 12.60 -13.40
CA SER A 48 2.72 13.16 -12.38
C SER A 48 3.43 14.17 -11.47
N TYR A 49 4.71 13.96 -11.16
CA TYR A 49 5.51 14.89 -10.36
C TYR A 49 5.57 16.30 -11.00
N SER A 50 5.71 16.39 -12.32
CA SER A 50 5.74 17.68 -13.04
C SER A 50 4.44 18.48 -12.91
N TYR A 51 3.30 17.80 -12.76
CA TYR A 51 1.99 18.43 -12.60
C TYR A 51 1.59 18.60 -11.13
N LEU A 52 2.41 18.12 -10.19
CA LEU A 52 2.05 18.06 -8.78
C LEU A 52 1.83 19.44 -8.17
N GLY A 53 2.62 20.44 -8.59
CA GLY A 53 2.44 21.82 -8.14
C GLY A 53 1.06 22.36 -8.48
N LEU A 54 0.55 22.07 -9.69
CA LEU A 54 -0.79 22.46 -10.11
C LEU A 54 -1.86 21.69 -9.33
N ILE A 55 -1.70 20.37 -9.20
CA ILE A 55 -2.64 19.49 -8.51
C ILE A 55 -2.76 19.89 -7.03
N SER A 56 -1.64 20.19 -6.37
CA SER A 56 -1.62 20.58 -4.96
C SER A 56 -2.38 21.89 -4.72
N GLN A 57 -2.30 22.85 -5.64
CA GLN A 57 -3.03 24.13 -5.54
C GLN A 57 -4.53 24.01 -5.80
N MET A 58 -5.01 22.88 -6.36
CA MET A 58 -6.44 22.64 -6.53
C MET A 58 -7.11 22.42 -5.16
N ALA A 59 -8.42 22.70 -5.09
CA ALA A 59 -9.23 22.50 -3.89
C ALA A 59 -8.62 23.14 -2.63
N GLU A 60 -8.27 24.42 -2.70
CA GLU A 60 -7.77 25.20 -1.55
C GLU A 60 -6.48 24.65 -0.90
N GLY A 61 -5.68 23.86 -1.65
CA GLY A 61 -4.47 23.22 -1.12
C GLY A 61 -4.63 21.72 -0.82
N ALA A 62 -5.85 21.19 -0.91
CA ALA A 62 -6.19 19.80 -0.61
C ALA A 62 -6.02 18.83 -1.80
N GLY A 63 -5.67 19.33 -2.99
CA GLY A 63 -5.74 18.52 -4.21
C GLY A 63 -4.83 17.29 -4.21
N PHE A 64 -3.68 17.33 -3.53
CA PHE A 64 -2.82 16.15 -3.38
C PHE A 64 -3.44 15.06 -2.49
N GLU A 65 -4.11 15.46 -1.40
CA GLU A 65 -4.79 14.53 -0.50
C GLU A 65 -5.99 13.87 -1.18
N ILE A 66 -6.76 14.63 -1.96
CA ILE A 66 -7.84 14.12 -2.80
C ILE A 66 -7.30 13.13 -3.84
N LEU A 67 -6.22 13.47 -4.55
CA LEU A 67 -5.61 12.54 -5.52
C LEU A 67 -5.17 11.23 -4.85
N LYS A 68 -4.50 11.33 -3.69
CA LYS A 68 -4.06 10.16 -2.91
C LYS A 68 -5.23 9.30 -2.46
N SER A 69 -6.31 9.93 -1.99
CA SER A 69 -7.54 9.22 -1.59
C SER A 69 -8.15 8.43 -2.76
N LEU A 70 -8.24 9.04 -3.94
CA LEU A 70 -8.82 8.43 -5.13
C LEU A 70 -7.97 7.25 -5.63
N LEU A 71 -6.64 7.39 -5.58
CA LEU A 71 -5.71 6.31 -5.93
C LEU A 71 -5.83 5.13 -4.98
N LEU A 72 -5.90 5.35 -3.67
CA LEU A 72 -6.11 4.28 -2.69
C LEU A 72 -7.47 3.60 -2.87
N VAL A 73 -8.54 4.35 -3.14
CA VAL A 73 -9.85 3.76 -3.50
C VAL A 73 -9.76 2.91 -4.77
N SER A 74 -8.97 3.33 -5.77
CA SER A 74 -8.74 2.53 -6.98
C SER A 74 -8.02 1.20 -6.68
N ALA A 75 -7.09 1.18 -5.71
CA ALA A 75 -6.46 -0.04 -5.24
C ALA A 75 -7.47 -0.98 -4.54
N TRP A 76 -8.40 -0.42 -3.76
CA TRP A 76 -9.48 -1.20 -3.16
C TRP A 76 -10.39 -1.85 -4.22
N ILE A 77 -10.75 -1.11 -5.27
CA ILE A 77 -11.47 -1.68 -6.42
C ILE A 77 -10.62 -2.79 -7.08
N GLY A 78 -9.30 -2.59 -7.19
CA GLY A 78 -8.37 -3.59 -7.71
C GLY A 78 -8.42 -4.93 -6.96
N ILE A 79 -8.41 -4.91 -5.62
CA ILE A 79 -8.53 -6.15 -4.83
C ILE A 79 -9.92 -6.77 -4.96
N CYS A 80 -10.99 -5.97 -4.97
CA CYS A 80 -12.35 -6.45 -5.20
C CYS A 80 -12.47 -7.17 -6.54
N VAL A 81 -11.89 -6.61 -7.61
CA VAL A 81 -11.84 -7.24 -8.94
C VAL A 81 -11.12 -8.59 -8.90
N LEU A 82 -9.99 -8.70 -8.18
CA LEU A 82 -9.27 -9.97 -8.02
C LEU A 82 -10.08 -11.03 -7.27
N VAL A 83 -10.90 -10.62 -6.30
CA VAL A 83 -11.80 -11.53 -5.58
C VAL A 83 -12.93 -12.00 -6.51
N ILE A 84 -13.58 -11.06 -7.19
CA ILE A 84 -14.76 -11.25 -8.04
C ILE A 84 -14.42 -11.98 -9.35
N CYS A 85 -13.17 -11.94 -9.82
CA CYS A 85 -12.85 -12.51 -11.14
C CYS A 85 -12.11 -13.84 -10.98
N PRO A 86 -12.60 -14.93 -11.59
CA PRO A 86 -11.85 -16.18 -11.59
C PRO A 86 -10.51 -15.95 -12.30
N PHE A 87 -9.45 -16.61 -11.80
CA PHE A 87 -8.10 -16.53 -12.37
C PHE A 87 -8.02 -16.92 -13.86
N SER A 88 -9.09 -17.53 -14.39
CA SER A 88 -9.31 -17.79 -15.80
C SER A 88 -9.40 -16.53 -16.67
N LYS A 89 -9.94 -15.41 -16.17
CA LYS A 89 -10.03 -14.14 -16.94
C LYS A 89 -8.73 -13.34 -16.80
N ARG A 90 -7.72 -13.70 -17.59
CA ARG A 90 -6.38 -13.08 -17.58
C ARG A 90 -6.40 -11.55 -17.64
N ASN A 91 -7.26 -10.94 -18.47
CA ASN A 91 -7.31 -9.49 -18.63
C ASN A 91 -7.81 -8.76 -17.38
N LEU A 92 -8.84 -9.30 -16.72
CA LEU A 92 -9.46 -8.62 -15.59
C LEU A 92 -8.62 -8.76 -14.32
N ASN A 93 -7.95 -9.90 -14.15
CA ASN A 93 -6.93 -10.06 -13.13
C ASN A 93 -5.72 -9.16 -13.38
N SER A 94 -5.30 -9.04 -14.63
CA SER A 94 -4.26 -8.08 -15.01
C SER A 94 -4.66 -6.66 -14.62
N MET A 95 -5.91 -6.26 -14.86
CA MET A 95 -6.45 -4.95 -14.48
C MET A 95 -6.49 -4.75 -12.97
N GLY A 96 -6.92 -5.74 -12.19
CA GLY A 96 -6.93 -5.67 -10.72
C GLY A 96 -5.53 -5.47 -10.14
N ILE A 97 -4.54 -6.20 -10.66
CA ILE A 97 -3.13 -6.04 -10.25
C ILE A 97 -2.58 -4.67 -10.67
N THR A 98 -3.02 -4.08 -11.80
CA THR A 98 -2.51 -2.76 -12.24
C THR A 98 -3.08 -1.67 -11.35
N LEU A 99 -4.36 -1.79 -10.98
CA LEU A 99 -5.01 -0.87 -10.06
C LEU A 99 -4.37 -0.93 -8.66
N LEU A 100 -3.99 -2.10 -8.18
CA LEU A 100 -3.26 -2.23 -6.91
C LEU A 100 -1.89 -1.54 -6.97
N MET A 101 -1.09 -1.83 -8.02
CA MET A 101 0.24 -1.24 -8.18
C MET A 101 0.17 0.28 -8.31
N LEU A 102 -0.72 0.79 -9.17
CA LEU A 102 -0.86 2.24 -9.35
C LEU A 102 -1.50 2.90 -8.13
N GLY A 103 -2.53 2.30 -7.54
CA GLY A 103 -3.29 2.92 -6.46
C GLY A 103 -2.51 3.04 -5.15
N ILE A 104 -1.69 2.05 -4.79
CA ILE A 104 -0.83 2.12 -3.59
C ILE A 104 0.54 2.72 -3.94
N GLY A 105 1.11 2.35 -5.09
CA GLY A 105 2.50 2.70 -5.39
C GLY A 105 2.69 4.12 -5.93
N LEU A 106 1.75 4.66 -6.70
CA LEU A 106 1.86 6.02 -7.25
C LEU A 106 1.82 7.12 -6.17
N PRO A 107 0.84 7.17 -5.24
CA PRO A 107 0.81 8.24 -4.24
C PRO A 107 2.03 8.20 -3.32
N ASN A 108 2.46 7.00 -2.95
CA ASN A 108 3.62 6.78 -2.10
C ASN A 108 4.93 7.21 -2.79
N SER A 109 5.08 6.89 -4.07
CA SER A 109 6.22 7.36 -4.87
C SER A 109 6.24 8.87 -5.01
N LEU A 110 5.09 9.52 -5.21
CA LEU A 110 5.00 10.97 -5.34
C LEU A 110 5.40 11.68 -4.05
N HIS A 111 4.87 11.24 -2.91
CA HIS A 111 5.20 11.81 -1.61
C HIS A 111 6.71 11.71 -1.33
N PHE A 112 7.30 10.53 -1.61
CA PHE A 112 8.73 10.34 -1.50
C PHE A 112 9.54 11.27 -2.42
N MET A 113 9.13 11.41 -3.70
CA MET A 113 9.83 12.29 -4.66
C MET A 113 9.80 13.76 -4.23
N VAL A 114 8.68 14.25 -3.71
CA VAL A 114 8.57 15.63 -3.20
C VAL A 114 9.56 15.86 -2.08
N TYR A 115 9.60 14.96 -1.09
CA TYR A 115 10.54 15.07 0.02
C TYR A 115 12.00 15.00 -0.47
N PHE A 116 12.31 14.01 -1.31
CA PHE A 116 13.67 13.79 -1.82
C PHE A 116 14.20 14.99 -2.59
N VAL A 117 13.39 15.59 -3.47
CA VAL A 117 13.79 16.77 -4.26
C VAL A 117 13.87 18.02 -3.38
N SER A 118 12.95 18.19 -2.44
CA SER A 118 12.96 19.32 -1.50
C SER A 118 14.23 19.36 -0.65
N GLU A 119 14.63 18.20 -0.11
CA GLU A 119 15.84 18.07 0.71
C GLU A 119 17.12 18.21 -0.13
N LEU A 120 17.13 17.71 -1.37
CA LEU A 120 18.26 17.91 -2.30
C LEU A 120 18.45 19.39 -2.65
N SER A 121 17.37 20.16 -2.66
CA SER A 121 17.39 21.61 -2.92
C SER A 121 17.85 22.43 -1.72
N HIS A 122 17.56 22.01 -0.48
CA HIS A 122 17.79 22.83 0.71
C HIS A 122 19.07 22.48 1.47
N ASN A 123 19.53 21.23 1.42
CA ASN A 123 20.68 20.78 2.22
C ASN A 123 21.98 20.70 1.41
N SER A 124 23.05 21.22 1.99
CA SER A 124 24.41 21.12 1.42
C SER A 124 25.00 19.70 1.53
N ASP A 125 24.55 18.90 2.50
CA ASP A 125 25.05 17.56 2.78
C ASP A 125 24.27 16.47 2.02
N SER A 126 24.38 16.49 0.70
CA SER A 126 23.80 15.46 -0.19
C SER A 126 24.21 14.03 0.21
N THR A 127 25.42 13.84 0.75
CA THR A 127 25.93 12.54 1.19
C THR A 127 25.08 11.88 2.28
N LEU A 128 24.61 12.65 3.27
CA LEU A 128 23.76 12.12 4.35
C LEU A 128 22.39 11.66 3.82
N LEU A 129 21.85 12.39 2.84
CA LEU A 129 20.61 12.04 2.17
C LEU A 129 20.76 10.74 1.38
N PHE A 130 21.80 10.62 0.56
CA PHE A 130 22.07 9.38 -0.19
C PHE A 130 22.31 8.18 0.73
N LEU A 131 23.06 8.37 1.82
CA LEU A 131 23.31 7.32 2.80
C LEU A 131 22.01 6.88 3.49
N GLY A 132 21.18 7.84 3.90
CA GLY A 132 19.85 7.57 4.46
C GLY A 132 18.94 6.80 3.49
N THR A 133 18.88 7.20 2.22
CA THR A 133 18.06 6.49 1.22
C THR A 133 18.57 5.08 0.92
N THR A 134 19.89 4.87 0.89
CA THR A 134 20.47 3.54 0.65
C THR A 134 20.19 2.60 1.82
N ILE A 135 20.30 3.09 3.06
CA ILE A 135 19.92 2.31 4.25
C ILE A 135 18.42 2.01 4.23
N GLY A 136 17.57 3.01 3.99
CA GLY A 136 16.11 2.83 3.94
C GLY A 136 15.68 1.82 2.87
N LEU A 137 16.29 1.88 1.68
CA LEU A 137 16.09 0.91 0.60
C LEU A 137 16.50 -0.50 1.05
N GLY A 138 17.68 -0.65 1.65
CA GLY A 138 18.19 -1.93 2.13
C GLY A 138 17.26 -2.58 3.16
N ILE A 139 16.76 -1.82 4.12
CA ILE A 139 15.81 -2.29 5.14
C ILE A 139 14.49 -2.70 4.48
N SER A 140 13.94 -1.86 3.60
CA SER A 140 12.67 -2.13 2.93
C SER A 140 12.71 -3.39 2.06
N ILE A 141 13.79 -3.58 1.30
CA ILE A 141 14.02 -4.78 0.49
C ILE A 141 14.16 -6.01 1.39
N SER A 142 14.90 -5.89 2.50
CA SER A 142 15.09 -7.00 3.44
C SER A 142 13.77 -7.47 4.05
N ILE A 143 12.94 -6.53 4.51
CA ILE A 143 11.60 -6.83 5.05
C ILE A 143 10.71 -7.46 3.98
N ALA A 144 10.73 -6.93 2.75
CA ALA A 144 9.93 -7.46 1.65
C ALA A 144 10.33 -8.90 1.28
N ILE A 145 11.63 -9.22 1.26
CA ILE A 145 12.12 -10.58 1.02
C ILE A 145 11.69 -11.52 2.15
N LEU A 146 11.84 -11.09 3.41
CA LEU A 146 11.44 -11.89 4.57
C LEU A 146 9.94 -12.19 4.54
N LEU A 147 9.12 -11.19 4.21
CA LEU A 147 7.68 -11.35 4.04
C LEU A 147 7.36 -12.33 2.91
N ASN A 148 8.07 -12.25 1.77
CA ASN A 148 7.83 -13.15 0.64
C ASN A 148 8.12 -14.61 1.03
N ILE A 149 9.23 -14.85 1.74
CA ILE A 149 9.60 -16.18 2.23
C ILE A 149 8.55 -16.67 3.23
N ALA A 150 8.15 -15.83 4.18
CA ALA A 150 7.11 -16.15 5.16
C ALA A 150 5.80 -16.58 4.47
N LEU A 151 5.32 -15.79 3.51
CA LEU A 151 4.07 -16.05 2.79
C LEU A 151 4.13 -17.26 1.86
N THR A 152 5.30 -17.56 1.29
CA THR A 152 5.45 -18.65 0.31
C THR A 152 5.73 -20.00 0.98
N HIS A 153 6.54 -20.03 2.05
CA HIS A 153 7.00 -21.28 2.67
C HIS A 153 6.24 -21.66 3.93
N PHE A 154 5.76 -20.70 4.72
CA PHE A 154 5.17 -20.98 6.04
C PHE A 154 3.65 -20.84 6.06
N VAL A 155 3.06 -20.22 5.04
CA VAL A 155 1.65 -19.83 5.03
C VAL A 155 0.92 -20.47 3.85
N SER A 156 -0.31 -20.92 4.10
CA SER A 156 -1.16 -21.45 3.01
C SER A 156 -1.59 -20.34 2.06
N GLN A 157 -1.83 -20.69 0.78
CA GLN A 157 -2.32 -19.75 -0.24
C GLN A 157 -3.56 -18.95 0.17
N LYS A 158 -4.45 -19.56 0.98
CA LYS A 158 -5.64 -18.88 1.53
C LYS A 158 -5.28 -17.79 2.53
N ALA A 159 -4.30 -18.05 3.38
CA ALA A 159 -3.84 -17.09 4.37
C ALA A 159 -3.03 -15.97 3.71
N THR A 160 -2.24 -16.26 2.67
CA THR A 160 -1.58 -15.24 1.83
C THR A 160 -2.60 -14.28 1.22
N PHE A 161 -3.69 -14.80 0.65
CA PHE A 161 -4.77 -13.97 0.12
C PHE A 161 -5.46 -13.12 1.20
N ARG A 162 -5.76 -13.69 2.37
CA ARG A 162 -6.33 -12.91 3.49
C ARG A 162 -5.38 -11.80 3.94
N PHE A 163 -4.08 -12.10 4.01
CA PHE A 163 -3.07 -11.11 4.33
C PHE A 163 -2.99 -10.01 3.27
N THR A 164 -3.13 -10.34 1.98
CA THR A 164 -3.27 -9.34 0.90
C THR A 164 -4.47 -8.42 1.12
N THR A 165 -5.65 -8.98 1.46
CA THR A 165 -6.82 -8.15 1.72
C THR A 165 -6.66 -7.27 2.96
N LEU A 166 -5.96 -7.76 3.98
CA LEU A 166 -5.63 -7.01 5.19
C LEU A 166 -4.68 -5.86 4.88
N PHE A 167 -3.61 -6.12 4.14
CA PHE A 167 -2.65 -5.10 3.71
C PHE A 167 -3.31 -4.02 2.88
N VAL A 168 -4.17 -4.37 1.92
CA VAL A 168 -4.90 -3.36 1.12
C VAL A 168 -5.87 -2.56 1.99
N ALA A 169 -6.60 -3.22 2.90
CA ALA A 169 -7.50 -2.52 3.83
C ALA A 169 -6.74 -1.53 4.73
N ALA A 170 -5.57 -1.90 5.23
CA ALA A 170 -4.68 -1.03 5.98
C ALA A 170 -4.28 0.23 5.18
N GLN A 171 -3.84 0.04 3.93
CA GLN A 171 -3.45 1.18 3.08
C GLN A 171 -4.63 2.10 2.77
N VAL A 172 -5.81 1.52 2.52
CA VAL A 172 -7.02 2.28 2.20
C VAL A 172 -7.60 2.97 3.44
N ALA A 173 -7.42 2.43 4.65
CA ALA A 173 -7.86 3.08 5.89
C ALA A 173 -7.23 4.46 6.09
N ASN A 174 -6.00 4.67 5.60
CA ASN A 174 -5.34 5.99 5.61
C ASN A 174 -6.12 7.07 4.82
N VAL A 175 -7.05 6.68 3.93
CA VAL A 175 -7.97 7.62 3.27
C VAL A 175 -8.83 8.37 4.29
N ALA A 176 -9.24 7.70 5.36
CA ALA A 176 -10.04 8.33 6.41
C ALA A 176 -9.27 9.48 7.07
N LEU A 177 -7.99 9.27 7.38
CA LEU A 177 -7.11 10.29 7.96
C LEU A 177 -6.91 11.48 7.00
N LEU A 178 -6.74 11.21 5.71
CA LEU A 178 -6.61 12.26 4.69
C LEU A 178 -7.90 13.06 4.56
N LEU A 179 -9.06 12.42 4.56
CA LEU A 179 -10.35 13.13 4.46
C LEU A 179 -10.71 13.90 5.74
N GLU A 180 -10.22 13.47 6.90
CA GLU A 180 -10.30 14.24 8.15
C GLU A 180 -9.38 15.47 8.11
N GLN A 181 -8.23 15.41 7.44
CA GLN A 181 -7.29 16.54 7.31
C GLN A 181 -7.86 17.70 6.47
N ILE A 182 -8.74 17.40 5.52
CA ILE A 182 -9.38 18.38 4.62
C ILE A 182 -10.82 18.71 5.04
N ASP A 183 -11.18 18.41 6.30
CA ASP A 183 -12.49 18.70 6.91
C ASP A 183 -13.69 18.15 6.11
N ILE A 184 -13.49 17.13 5.27
CA ILE A 184 -14.59 16.42 4.57
C ILE A 184 -15.30 15.48 5.53
N PHE A 185 -14.53 14.81 6.42
CA PHE A 185 -15.10 14.01 7.50
C PHE A 185 -15.30 14.83 8.77
N PRO A 186 -16.33 14.50 9.58
CA PRO A 186 -16.56 15.16 10.86
C PRO A 186 -15.37 14.96 11.80
N THR A 187 -15.24 15.86 12.76
CA THR A 187 -14.11 16.01 13.68
C THR A 187 -13.63 14.66 14.22
N PRO A 188 -12.32 14.38 14.22
CA PRO A 188 -11.78 13.08 14.59
C PRO A 188 -12.12 12.75 16.04
N HIS A 189 -13.10 11.88 16.24
CA HIS A 189 -13.37 11.25 17.53
C HIS A 189 -12.42 10.07 17.70
N GLN A 190 -11.43 10.24 18.57
CA GLN A 190 -10.48 9.19 18.92
C GLN A 190 -11.20 8.04 19.64
N VAL A 191 -10.99 6.81 19.15
CA VAL A 191 -11.63 5.61 19.71
C VAL A 191 -10.84 5.06 20.89
N TRP A 192 -9.52 4.98 20.77
CA TRP A 192 -8.62 4.54 21.83
C TRP A 192 -7.25 5.21 21.73
N ASP A 193 -6.45 5.08 22.79
CA ASP A 193 -5.05 5.48 22.82
C ASP A 193 -4.17 4.29 23.22
N SER A 194 -3.34 3.83 22.28
CA SER A 194 -2.33 2.78 22.51
C SER A 194 -0.89 3.31 22.39
N SER A 195 -0.73 4.64 22.39
CA SER A 195 0.57 5.31 22.25
C SER A 195 1.57 4.95 23.37
N HIS A 196 1.06 4.48 24.51
CA HIS A 196 1.88 4.03 25.64
C HIS A 196 2.66 2.74 25.34
N PHE A 197 2.20 1.90 24.42
CA PHE A 197 2.89 0.67 24.02
C PHE A 197 3.75 0.90 22.77
N ILE A 198 3.14 1.41 21.71
CA ILE A 198 3.83 1.69 20.45
C ILE A 198 3.33 3.04 19.97
N SER A 199 4.22 4.03 19.93
CA SER A 199 3.89 5.35 19.43
C SER A 199 3.87 5.36 17.89
N ASP A 200 2.93 6.09 17.30
CA ASP A 200 2.87 6.34 15.84
C ASP A 200 4.12 7.05 15.31
N LYS A 201 4.85 7.75 16.19
CA LYS A 201 6.11 8.43 15.85
C LYS A 201 7.32 7.50 15.87
N SER A 202 7.14 6.25 16.31
CA SER A 202 8.22 5.27 16.35
C SER A 202 8.39 4.58 15.00
N GLU A 203 9.62 4.15 14.70
CA GLU A 203 9.95 3.34 13.52
C GLU A 203 9.08 2.07 13.43
N TYR A 204 8.83 1.44 14.58
CA TYR A 204 7.96 0.27 14.68
C TYR A 204 6.49 0.59 14.40
N GLY A 205 6.01 1.77 14.82
CA GLY A 205 4.68 2.27 14.50
C GLY A 205 4.48 2.39 12.99
N HIS A 206 5.42 3.01 12.27
CA HIS A 206 5.36 3.09 10.80
C HIS A 206 5.39 1.73 10.12
N LEU A 207 6.20 0.79 10.63
CA LEU A 207 6.25 -0.58 10.09
C LEU A 207 4.92 -1.31 10.29
N LEU A 208 4.34 -1.24 11.49
CA LEU A 208 3.07 -1.89 11.81
C LEU A 208 1.89 -1.22 11.06
N ASN A 209 1.91 0.10 10.91
CA ASN A 209 0.95 0.81 10.07
C ASN A 209 1.04 0.31 8.62
N ALA A 210 2.24 0.23 8.06
CA ALA A 210 2.43 -0.27 6.70
C ALA A 210 1.99 -1.74 6.51
N LEU A 211 2.26 -2.62 7.48
CA LEU A 211 1.95 -4.06 7.37
C LEU A 211 0.47 -4.38 7.62
N ILE A 212 -0.10 -3.85 8.71
CA ILE A 212 -1.41 -4.24 9.21
C ILE A 212 -2.37 -3.07 9.46
N GLY A 213 -1.94 -1.83 9.24
CA GLY A 213 -2.77 -0.64 9.50
C GLY A 213 -2.90 -0.35 10.99
N TYR A 214 -1.85 -0.60 11.76
CA TYR A 214 -1.81 -0.19 13.15
C TYR A 214 -1.68 1.33 13.25
N GLU A 215 -2.63 1.95 13.94
CA GLU A 215 -2.60 3.35 14.36
C GLU A 215 -2.78 3.39 15.87
N ALA A 216 -1.94 4.13 16.58
CA ALA A 216 -1.96 4.17 18.04
C ALA A 216 -3.19 4.95 18.55
N THR A 217 -3.60 5.98 17.81
CA THR A 217 -4.78 6.82 18.09
C THR A 217 -5.77 6.86 16.92
N PRO A 218 -6.46 5.75 16.60
CA PRO A 218 -7.34 5.71 15.44
C PRO A 218 -8.62 6.53 15.68
N SER A 219 -9.04 7.23 14.64
CA SER A 219 -10.34 7.87 14.58
C SER A 219 -11.46 6.87 14.28
N MET A 220 -12.70 7.22 14.65
CA MET A 220 -13.85 6.36 14.38
C MET A 220 -14.03 6.10 12.88
N SER A 221 -13.77 7.11 12.04
CA SER A 221 -13.85 6.98 10.59
C SER A 221 -12.81 5.99 10.06
N TYR A 222 -11.58 6.02 10.59
CA TYR A 222 -10.51 5.08 10.26
C TYR A 222 -10.92 3.63 10.56
N VAL A 223 -11.44 3.37 11.76
CA VAL A 223 -11.87 2.02 12.16
C VAL A 223 -13.03 1.53 11.29
N MET A 224 -14.03 2.37 11.03
CA MET A 224 -15.15 2.01 10.16
C MET A 224 -14.69 1.68 8.74
N LEU A 225 -13.81 2.51 8.17
CA LEU A 225 -13.31 2.34 6.81
C LEU A 225 -12.39 1.11 6.71
N PHE A 226 -11.55 0.86 7.72
CA PHE A 226 -10.74 -0.34 7.82
C PHE A 226 -11.60 -1.61 7.86
N LEU A 227 -12.60 -1.66 8.74
CA LEU A 227 -13.52 -2.80 8.83
C LEU A 227 -14.32 -3.01 7.54
N PHE A 228 -14.81 -1.92 6.94
CA PHE A 228 -15.55 -1.99 5.68
C PHE A 228 -14.69 -2.52 4.53
N THR A 229 -13.49 -1.95 4.36
CA THR A 229 -12.58 -2.33 3.28
C THR A 229 -12.02 -3.74 3.44
N LEU A 230 -11.90 -4.24 4.67
CA LEU A 230 -11.54 -5.62 4.98
C LEU A 230 -12.71 -6.59 4.78
N ALA A 231 -13.91 -6.24 5.25
CA ALA A 231 -15.06 -7.13 5.27
C ALA A 231 -15.59 -7.41 3.87
N VAL A 232 -15.66 -6.40 2.99
CA VAL A 232 -16.26 -6.55 1.65
C VAL A 232 -15.53 -7.59 0.79
N PRO A 233 -14.20 -7.52 0.56
CA PRO A 233 -13.47 -8.54 -0.19
C PRO A 233 -13.58 -9.94 0.44
N ASN A 234 -13.52 -10.04 1.77
CA ASN A 234 -13.60 -11.32 2.47
C ASN A 234 -15.00 -11.94 2.41
N ALA A 235 -16.05 -11.13 2.52
CA ALA A 235 -17.44 -11.56 2.38
C ALA A 235 -17.71 -12.06 0.96
N ILE A 236 -17.26 -11.32 -0.07
CA ILE A 236 -17.36 -11.75 -1.47
C ILE A 236 -16.65 -13.09 -1.68
N ALA A 237 -15.46 -13.26 -1.11
CA ALA A 237 -14.70 -14.51 -1.19
C ALA A 237 -15.44 -15.68 -0.53
N ALA A 238 -16.06 -15.45 0.63
CA ALA A 238 -16.82 -16.45 1.39
C ALA A 238 -18.13 -16.86 0.69
N ILE A 239 -18.92 -15.89 0.24
CA ILE A 239 -20.22 -16.12 -0.43
C ILE A 239 -20.05 -16.97 -1.69
N ARG A 240 -18.97 -16.77 -2.44
CA ARG A 240 -18.74 -17.48 -3.70
C ARG A 240 -18.31 -18.93 -3.56
N LYS A 241 -18.20 -19.49 -2.34
CA LYS A 241 -17.70 -20.86 -2.09
C LYS A 241 -16.51 -21.21 -3.01
N ARG A 242 -15.46 -20.38 -3.06
CA ARG A 242 -14.15 -20.81 -3.59
C ARG A 242 -13.45 -21.74 -2.58
N ILE A 243 -14.14 -22.79 -2.16
CA ILE A 243 -13.61 -23.84 -1.28
C ILE A 243 -13.61 -25.21 -1.98
N PRO A 244 -14.50 -25.57 -2.93
CA PRO A 244 -14.40 -26.87 -3.61
C PRO A 244 -13.80 -26.87 -5.05
N ALA A 245 -13.84 -25.76 -5.79
CA ALA A 245 -13.40 -25.78 -7.20
C ALA A 245 -11.87 -25.71 -7.41
N LEU A 246 -11.11 -25.47 -6.34
CA LEU A 246 -9.64 -25.47 -6.34
C LEU A 246 -9.04 -26.89 -6.32
N TRP A 247 -9.84 -27.92 -6.07
CA TRP A 247 -9.35 -29.29 -5.89
C TRP A 247 -9.30 -30.09 -7.19
N GLN A 248 -10.18 -29.83 -8.16
CA GLN A 248 -10.23 -30.64 -9.39
C GLN A 248 -9.15 -30.30 -10.43
N GLN A 249 -8.45 -29.16 -10.33
CA GLN A 249 -7.40 -28.81 -11.29
C GLN A 249 -5.98 -29.16 -10.83
N VAL A 250 -5.78 -29.49 -9.55
CA VAL A 250 -4.46 -29.89 -9.03
C VAL A 250 -4.28 -31.41 -9.08
N GLU A 251 -5.34 -32.20 -8.91
CA GLU A 251 -5.25 -33.67 -9.03
C GLU A 251 -5.08 -34.19 -10.46
N VAL A 252 -5.31 -33.36 -11.49
CA VAL A 252 -5.17 -33.77 -12.90
C VAL A 252 -3.77 -33.48 -13.47
N ILE A 253 -2.91 -32.79 -12.71
CA ILE A 253 -1.56 -32.37 -13.16
C ILE A 253 -0.43 -33.03 -12.33
N GLN A 254 -0.77 -33.85 -11.31
CA GLN A 254 0.19 -34.81 -10.74
C GLN A 254 0.19 -36.10 -11.55
#